data_AF-A0A9W9F2U3-F1
#
_entry.id   AF-A0A9W9F2U3-F1
#
_cell.length_a   1.000
_cell.length_b   1.000
_cell.length_c   1.000
_cell.angle_alpha   90.00
_cell.angle_beta   90.00
_cell.angle_gamma   90.00
#
_symmetry.space_group_name_H-M   'P 1'
#
loop_
_entity.id
_entity.type
_entity.pdbx_description
1 polymer ?
#
loop_
_entity_poly.entity_id
_entity_poly.type
_entity_poly.pdbx_seq_one_letter_code
_entity_poly.pdbx_strand_id
1 'polypeptide(L)'
;MGPPRVQFIVLSSNSPEEAARSASKQRKLVHSHAARTAHAKARRLRTIHYQAQKASIKQSGSVGDCIEQGPLKELPKAQLVSLLSADRSDPFMSFATPLKRIEEMLFDHCFVSA
;
A
#
# COMPACT_ATOMS: atom_id res chain seq x y z
N MET A 1 -11.27 14.31 -20.40
CA MET A 1 -10.24 13.26 -20.47
C MET A 1 -10.92 11.90 -20.43
N GLY A 2 -11.05 11.23 -21.58
CA GLY A 2 -11.72 9.92 -21.66
C GLY A 2 -10.84 8.79 -21.10
N PRO A 3 -11.44 7.67 -20.65
CA PRO A 3 -10.67 6.56 -20.09
C PRO A 3 -9.76 5.93 -21.16
N PRO A 4 -8.56 5.45 -20.78
CA PRO A 4 -7.61 4.85 -21.72
C PRO A 4 -8.22 3.61 -22.37
N ARG A 5 -8.22 3.59 -23.71
CA ARG A 5 -8.76 2.52 -24.54
C ARG A 5 -7.76 1.36 -24.56
N VAL A 6 -7.97 0.35 -23.72
CA VAL A 6 -7.14 -0.86 -23.71
C VAL A 6 -7.42 -1.66 -24.97
N GLN A 7 -6.41 -1.81 -25.84
CA GLN A 7 -6.49 -2.64 -27.03
C GLN A 7 -6.02 -4.06 -26.68
N PHE A 8 -6.84 -5.07 -26.95
CA PHE A 8 -6.47 -6.48 -26.75
C PHE A 8 -6.15 -7.09 -28.12
N ILE A 9 -4.99 -7.73 -28.25
CA ILE A 9 -4.63 -8.51 -29.43
C ILE A 9 -5.21 -9.91 -29.25
N VAL A 10 -6.17 -10.28 -30.09
CA VAL A 10 -6.73 -11.64 -30.13
C VAL A 10 -5.82 -12.48 -31.01
N LEU A 11 -4.90 -13.24 -30.42
CA LEU A 11 -4.19 -14.30 -31.13
C LEU A 11 -5.13 -15.51 -31.25
N SER A 12 -5.70 -15.70 -32.44
CA SER A 12 -6.38 -16.94 -32.79
C SER A 12 -5.34 -17.96 -33.23
N SER A 13 -5.21 -19.07 -32.50
CA SER A 13 -4.34 -20.18 -32.90
C SER A 13 -4.95 -20.92 -34.09
N ASN A 14 -4.10 -21.33 -35.05
CA ASN A 14 -4.53 -21.99 -36.29
C ASN A 14 -4.97 -23.44 -36.09
N SER A 15 -4.82 -24.01 -34.89
CA SER A 15 -5.32 -25.35 -34.55
C SER A 15 -6.57 -25.27 -33.66
N PRO A 16 -7.63 -26.06 -33.97
CA PRO A 16 -8.88 -26.05 -33.22
C PRO A 16 -8.70 -26.55 -31.78
N GLU A 17 -7.75 -27.46 -31.54
CA GLU A 17 -7.43 -27.91 -30.18
C GLU A 17 -6.80 -26.82 -29.31
N GLU A 18 -5.86 -26.04 -29.84
CA GLU A 18 -5.23 -24.95 -29.09
C GLU A 18 -6.20 -23.80 -28.87
N ALA A 19 -7.11 -23.54 -29.82
CA ALA A 19 -8.15 -22.53 -29.68
C ALA A 19 -9.11 -22.89 -28.54
N ALA A 20 -9.53 -24.16 -28.43
CA ALA A 20 -10.37 -24.65 -27.34
C ALA A 20 -9.64 -24.58 -25.98
N ARG A 21 -8.36 -24.96 -25.92
CA ARG A 21 -7.54 -24.84 -24.70
C ARG A 21 -7.36 -23.39 -24.29
N SER A 22 -7.07 -22.48 -25.23
CA SER A 22 -6.93 -21.04 -25.00
C SER A 22 -8.23 -20.42 -24.49
N ALA A 23 -9.36 -20.73 -25.13
CA ALA A 23 -10.69 -20.25 -24.70
C ALA A 23 -11.06 -20.74 -23.30
N SER A 24 -10.68 -21.98 -22.92
CA SER A 24 -10.87 -22.48 -21.55
C SER A 24 -9.99 -21.74 -20.53
N LYS A 25 -8.73 -21.44 -20.88
CA LYS A 25 -7.81 -20.65 -20.05
C LYS A 25 -8.33 -19.22 -19.87
N GLN A 26 -8.77 -18.58 -20.94
CA GLN A 26 -9.37 -17.25 -20.91
C GLN A 26 -10.63 -17.23 -20.03
N ARG A 27 -11.53 -18.21 -20.15
CA ARG A 27 -12.70 -18.33 -19.25
C ARG A 27 -12.28 -18.44 -17.78
N LYS A 28 -11.30 -19.30 -17.46
CA LYS A 28 -10.77 -19.42 -16.09
C LYS A 28 -10.18 -18.10 -15.57
N LEU A 29 -9.46 -17.36 -16.43
CA LEU A 29 -8.92 -16.04 -16.10
C LEU A 29 -10.03 -15.02 -15.82
N VAL A 30 -11.06 -14.96 -16.67
CA VAL A 30 -12.22 -14.07 -16.50
C VAL A 30 -12.96 -14.39 -15.20
N HIS A 31 -13.24 -15.66 -14.92
CA HIS A 31 -13.86 -16.08 -13.67
C HIS A 31 -13.00 -15.74 -12.44
N SER A 32 -11.68 -15.94 -12.53
CA SER A 32 -10.76 -15.57 -11.45
C SER A 32 -10.76 -14.05 -11.22
N HIS A 33 -10.77 -13.24 -12.28
CA HIS A 33 -10.86 -11.80 -12.18
C HIS A 33 -12.20 -11.35 -11.57
N ALA A 34 -13.32 -11.95 -12.00
CA ALA A 34 -14.64 -11.69 -11.43
C ALA A 34 -14.67 -12.02 -9.92
N ALA A 35 -14.13 -13.17 -9.52
CA ALA A 35 -14.03 -13.54 -8.10
C ALA A 35 -13.16 -12.56 -7.30
N ARG A 36 -11.99 -12.17 -7.82
CA ARG A 36 -11.08 -11.21 -7.17
C ARG A 36 -11.73 -9.83 -7.02
N THR A 37 -12.39 -9.33 -8.05
CA THR A 37 -13.08 -8.03 -8.00
C THR A 37 -14.26 -8.04 -7.03
N ALA A 38 -15.05 -9.12 -7.01
CA ALA A 38 -16.11 -9.30 -6.03
C ALA A 38 -15.56 -9.33 -4.59
N HIS A 39 -14.49 -10.09 -4.34
CA HIS A 39 -13.83 -10.15 -3.04
C HIS A 39 -13.27 -8.78 -2.61
N ALA A 40 -12.59 -8.06 -3.52
CA ALA A 40 -12.05 -6.73 -3.24
C ALA A 40 -13.18 -5.73 -2.85
N LYS A 41 -14.31 -5.76 -3.56
CA LYS A 41 -15.49 -4.95 -3.22
C LYS A 41 -16.05 -5.33 -1.85
N ALA A 42 -16.25 -6.62 -1.58
CA ALA A 42 -16.74 -7.11 -0.29
C ALA A 42 -15.80 -6.71 0.87
N ARG A 43 -14.48 -6.85 0.69
CA ARG A 43 -13.48 -6.44 1.67
C ARG A 43 -13.54 -4.93 1.95
N ARG A 44 -13.67 -4.10 0.91
CA ARG A 44 -13.81 -2.64 1.05
C ARG A 44 -15.04 -2.26 1.87
N LEU A 45 -16.19 -2.87 1.59
CA LEU A 45 -17.42 -2.62 2.34
C LEU A 45 -17.28 -3.00 3.82
N ARG A 46 -16.66 -4.16 4.12
CA ARG A 46 -16.36 -4.56 5.51
C ARG A 46 -15.46 -3.55 6.21
N THR A 47 -14.43 -3.05 5.54
CA THR A 47 -13.55 -2.02 6.11
C THR A 47 -14.33 -0.74 6.43
N ILE A 48 -15.18 -0.28 5.51
CA ILE A 48 -16.00 0.92 5.71
C ILE A 48 -16.92 0.72 6.91
N HIS A 49 -17.62 -0.42 7.00
CA HIS A 49 -18.48 -0.73 8.14
C HIS A 49 -17.70 -0.81 9.47
N TYR A 50 -16.56 -1.49 9.48
CA TYR A 50 -15.71 -1.58 10.66
C TYR A 50 -15.22 -0.21 11.12
N GLN A 51 -14.80 0.65 10.19
CA GLN A 51 -14.36 2.00 10.51
C GLN A 51 -15.49 2.86 11.05
N ALA A 52 -16.69 2.79 10.45
CA ALA A 52 -17.88 3.49 10.93
C ALA A 52 -18.25 3.06 12.36
N GLN A 53 -18.27 1.74 12.61
CA GLN A 53 -18.55 1.18 13.93
C GLN A 53 -17.47 1.58 14.95
N LYS A 54 -16.19 1.54 14.57
CA LYS A 54 -15.09 1.97 15.43
C LYS A 54 -15.20 3.46 15.78
N ALA A 55 -15.62 4.31 14.84
CA ALA A 55 -15.84 5.73 15.07
C ALA A 55 -17.03 5.98 16.03
N SER A 56 -18.13 5.24 15.89
CA SER A 56 -19.27 5.39 16.81
C SER A 56 -18.93 4.94 18.23
N ILE A 57 -18.14 3.88 18.39
CA ILE A 57 -17.67 3.42 19.72
C ILE A 57 -16.77 4.47 20.37
N LYS A 58 -15.87 5.13 19.62
CA LYS A 58 -15.06 6.24 20.13
C LYS A 58 -15.92 7.44 20.57
N GLN A 59 -17.05 7.69 19.91
CA GLN A 59 -17.97 8.78 20.26
C GLN A 59 -18.86 8.45 21.48
N SER A 60 -19.28 7.19 21.65
CA SER A 60 -20.09 6.77 22.81
C SER A 60 -19.24 6.43 24.04
N GLY A 61 -17.98 6.05 23.85
CA GLY A 61 -17.01 5.73 24.90
C GLY A 61 -16.12 6.93 25.18
N SER A 62 -16.65 7.97 25.83
CA SER A 62 -15.87 9.03 26.47
C SER A 62 -15.17 8.52 27.75
N VAL A 63 -14.50 7.37 27.68
CA VAL A 63 -13.47 6.91 28.63
C VAL A 63 -12.55 5.93 27.87
N GLY A 64 -11.34 6.36 27.52
CA GLY A 64 -10.25 5.47 27.08
C GLY A 64 -9.64 5.76 25.70
N ASP A 65 -8.63 6.62 25.70
CA ASP A 65 -7.53 6.77 24.73
C ASP A 65 -7.80 7.30 23.31
N CYS A 66 -7.56 8.62 23.23
CA CYS A 66 -6.80 9.35 22.21
C CYS A 66 -6.32 8.53 20.99
N ILE A 67 -6.85 8.82 19.80
CA ILE A 67 -6.06 9.28 18.64
C ILE A 67 -7.00 10.11 17.77
N GLU A 68 -6.77 11.43 17.79
CA GLU A 68 -7.29 12.45 16.89
C GLU A 68 -6.78 12.22 15.46
N GLN A 69 -7.66 12.29 14.47
CA GLN A 69 -7.28 12.58 13.08
C GLN A 69 -8.20 13.67 12.56
N GLY A 70 -7.79 14.93 12.76
CA GLY A 70 -8.40 16.10 12.15
C GLY A 70 -8.03 16.25 10.66
N PRO A 71 -8.77 17.07 9.90
CA PRO A 71 -8.60 17.21 8.45
C PRO A 71 -7.28 17.91 8.09
N LEU A 72 -6.48 17.26 7.24
CA LEU A 72 -5.14 17.66 6.83
C LEU A 72 -5.22 18.88 5.87
N LYS A 73 -5.01 20.08 6.42
CA LYS A 73 -4.78 21.32 5.66
C LYS A 73 -3.28 21.60 5.64
N GLU A 74 -2.74 21.63 4.42
CA GLU A 74 -1.48 22.28 3.99
C GLU A 74 -0.19 21.99 4.79
N LEU A 75 0.68 21.17 4.19
CA LEU A 75 2.13 21.22 4.44
C LEU A 75 2.67 22.51 3.81
N PRO A 76 3.55 23.30 4.46
CA PRO A 76 4.97 22.96 4.39
C PRO A 76 5.82 23.46 5.58
N LYS A 77 6.52 22.54 6.25
CA LYS A 77 7.89 22.73 6.77
C LYS A 77 8.26 21.45 7.50
N ALA A 78 9.11 20.66 6.86
CA ALA A 78 10.04 19.64 7.38
C ALA A 78 9.91 19.20 8.86
N GLN A 79 8.70 18.91 9.32
CA GLN A 79 8.48 18.22 10.56
C GLN A 79 8.31 16.78 10.12
N LEU A 80 9.43 16.04 10.09
CA LEU A 80 9.42 14.58 10.13
C LEU A 80 8.84 14.19 11.50
N VAL A 81 7.56 14.49 11.70
CA VAL A 81 6.75 13.92 12.75
C VAL A 81 6.77 12.45 12.42
N SER A 82 7.50 11.67 13.23
CA SER A 82 7.44 10.23 13.19
C SER A 82 5.97 9.85 13.05
N LEU A 83 5.57 9.32 11.89
CA LEU A 83 4.20 8.89 11.60
C LEU A 83 3.79 7.67 12.43
N LEU A 84 4.58 7.37 13.46
CA LEU A 84 4.54 6.22 14.31
C LEU A 84 4.35 6.75 15.71
N SER A 85 3.38 6.19 16.42
CA SER A 85 3.15 6.44 17.83
C SER A 85 4.48 6.39 18.61
N ALA A 86 4.63 7.21 19.65
CA ALA A 86 5.86 7.32 20.44
C ALA A 86 6.41 5.98 20.98
N ASP A 87 5.56 4.94 21.03
CA ASP A 87 5.89 3.59 21.49
C ASP A 87 6.27 2.61 20.36
N ARG A 88 6.36 3.07 19.10
CA ARG A 88 6.82 2.24 17.97
C ARG A 88 8.24 2.64 17.60
N SER A 89 9.16 1.68 17.72
CA SER A 89 10.50 1.77 17.15
C SER A 89 10.43 2.10 15.65
N ASP A 90 11.33 2.95 15.18
CA ASP A 90 11.40 3.36 13.78
C ASP A 90 11.59 2.11 12.88
N PRO A 91 10.67 1.84 11.93
CA PRO A 91 10.69 0.66 11.06
C PRO A 91 11.90 0.63 10.13
N PHE A 92 12.62 1.75 10.00
CA PHE A 92 13.86 1.82 9.24
C PHE A 92 15.10 1.56 10.10
N MET A 93 15.00 1.64 11.43
CA MET A 93 16.12 1.34 12.33
C MET A 93 16.55 -0.12 12.27
N SER A 94 15.67 -1.05 11.90
CA SER A 94 16.07 -2.45 11.66
C SER A 94 16.98 -2.62 10.45
N PHE A 95 16.99 -1.66 9.52
CA PHE A 95 17.85 -1.67 8.34
C PHE A 95 19.14 -0.87 8.53
N ALA A 96 19.19 0.00 9.54
CA ALA A 96 20.38 0.78 9.85
C ALA A 96 21.36 -0.06 10.65
N THR A 97 22.52 -0.35 10.07
CA THR A 97 23.65 -0.91 10.81
C THR A 97 24.52 0.23 11.35
N PRO A 98 24.96 0.19 12.62
CA PRO A 98 25.96 1.13 13.12
C PRO A 98 27.21 1.11 12.25
N LEU A 99 27.81 2.28 12.05
CA LEU A 99 29.04 2.41 11.29
C LEU A 99 30.18 1.67 12.00
N LYS A 100 31.08 1.10 11.21
CA LYS A 100 32.33 0.55 11.73
C LYS A 100 33.33 1.68 11.93
N ARG A 101 34.26 1.51 12.88
CA ARG A 101 35.33 2.48 13.16
C ARG A 101 36.12 2.94 11.93
N ILE A 102 36.28 2.07 10.93
CA ILE A 102 36.96 2.41 9.66
C ILE A 102 36.09 3.32 8.80
N GLU A 103 34.77 3.12 8.79
CA GLU A 103 33.81 3.94 8.05
C GLU A 103 33.71 5.33 8.67
N GLU A 104 33.69 5.42 10.01
CA GLU A 104 33.76 6.69 10.75
C GLU A 104 35.00 7.50 10.36
N MET A 105 36.18 6.86 10.37
CA MET A 105 37.45 7.50 9.97
C MET A 105 37.41 8.02 8.53
N LEU A 106 36.79 7.29 7.60
CA LEU A 106 36.67 7.72 6.20
C LEU A 106 35.78 8.95 6.04
N PHE A 107 34.70 9.06 6.82
CA PHE A 107 33.86 10.26 6.79
C PHE A 107 34.62 11.50 7.24
N ASP A 108 35.41 11.40 8.33
CA ASP A 108 36.20 12.53 8.83
C ASP A 108 37.22 13.04 7.79
N HIS A 109 37.78 12.14 6.98
CA HIS A 109 38.71 12.51 5.92
C HIS A 109 38.05 13.17 4.70
N CYS A 110 36.80 12.80 4.38
CA CYS A 110 36.09 13.34 3.21
C CYS A 110 35.50 14.74 3.44
N PHE A 111 35.23 15.15 4.69
CA PHE A 111 34.64 16.46 4.98
C PHE A 111 35.66 17.60 5.20
N VAL A 112 36.96 17.30 5.30
CA VAL A 112 38.03 18.31 5.52
C VAL A 112 38.73 18.74 4.22
N SER A 113 38.38 18.15 3.07
CA SER A 113 38.86 18.60 1.75
C SER A 113 37.70 19.15 0.91
N ALA A 114 37.22 20.34 1.28
CA ALA A 114 36.38 21.21 0.45
C ALA A 114 36.90 22.65 0.54
#